data_AF-A0A967WPT5-F1
#
_entry.id   AF-A0A967WPT5-F1
#
_cell.length_a   1.000
_cell.length_b   1.000
_cell.length_c   1.000
_cell.angle_alpha   90.00
_cell.angle_beta   90.00
_cell.angle_gamma   90.00
#
_symmetry.space_group_name_H-M   'P 1'
#
loop_
_entity.id
_entity.type
_entity.pdbx_description
1 polymer ?
#
loop_
_entity_poly.entity_id
_entity_poly.type
_entity_poly.pdbx_seq_one_letter_code
_entity_poly.pdbx_strand_id
1 'polypeptide(L)'
;MPTPPILQTKLFVPPTRPERVPRTALIARLNEGLSGKLTLISAPAGFGKTTLMADWLQQLERPSAWFSLDEGDNDPVRLCAYVLAALQGIEPGIGQRSQAMLQAPQPPPQEYLLTCLVNDVAEIGQPFVLVLDDYHLIEASSIHEAITFLLDHMPPQMHLALTSRADPPLPIARLRGR
;
A
#
# COMPACT_ATOMS: atom_id res chain seq x y z
N MET A 1 7.50 22.58 -7.69
CA MET A 1 8.15 22.61 -6.35
C MET A 1 8.83 21.26 -6.15
N PRO A 2 10.00 21.17 -5.49
CA PRO A 2 10.62 19.86 -5.25
C PRO A 2 9.69 19.00 -4.39
N THR A 3 9.64 17.69 -4.64
CA THR A 3 8.93 16.73 -3.79
C THR A 3 9.40 16.87 -2.34
N PRO A 4 8.48 16.97 -1.36
CA PRO A 4 8.86 17.04 0.04
C PRO A 4 9.66 15.81 0.47
N PRO A 5 10.56 15.93 1.46
CA PRO A 5 11.36 14.80 1.93
C PRO A 5 10.46 13.67 2.45
N ILE A 6 10.87 12.43 2.19
CA ILE A 6 10.18 11.22 2.67
C ILE A 6 10.46 11.05 4.16
N LEU A 7 9.39 10.98 4.95
CA LEU A 7 9.46 10.63 6.36
C LEU A 7 9.56 9.10 6.51
N GLN A 8 10.79 8.61 6.69
CA GLN A 8 11.11 7.16 6.72
C GLN A 8 10.32 6.37 7.77
N THR A 9 9.95 6.99 8.89
CA THR A 9 9.18 6.30 9.94
C THR A 9 7.78 5.87 9.51
N LYS A 10 7.23 6.48 8.44
CA LYS A 10 5.96 6.05 7.83
C LYS A 10 6.11 4.75 7.03
N LEU A 11 7.34 4.36 6.71
CA LEU A 11 7.64 3.18 5.90
C LEU A 11 8.01 1.94 6.72
N PHE A 12 8.07 2.07 8.05
CA PHE A 12 8.41 0.96 8.93
C PHE A 12 7.16 0.22 9.40
N VAL A 13 7.21 -1.12 9.30
CA VAL A 13 6.24 -1.99 9.94
C VAL A 13 6.31 -1.76 11.46
N PRO A 14 5.20 -1.42 12.13
CA PRO A 14 5.19 -1.21 13.57
C PRO A 14 5.67 -2.45 14.33
N PRO A 15 6.50 -2.29 15.38
CA PRO A 15 6.99 -3.43 16.14
C PRO A 15 5.84 -4.13 16.86
N THR A 16 5.86 -5.45 16.79
CA THR A 16 4.88 -6.29 17.44
C THR A 16 5.29 -6.60 18.87
N ARG A 17 4.37 -6.49 19.82
CA ARG A 17 4.65 -6.82 21.23
C ARG A 17 4.46 -8.32 21.48
N PRO A 18 5.36 -8.98 22.25
CA PRO A 18 5.26 -10.41 22.55
C PRO A 18 4.02 -10.77 23.40
N GLU A 19 3.52 -9.85 24.22
CA GLU A 19 2.37 -10.06 25.11
C GLU A 19 0.99 -9.92 24.41
N ARG A 20 0.96 -9.93 23.08
CA ARG A 20 -0.30 -9.84 22.33
C ARG A 20 -1.10 -11.14 22.42
N VAL A 21 -2.43 -11.03 22.45
CA VAL A 21 -3.31 -12.19 22.27
C VAL A 21 -3.17 -12.70 20.83
N PRO A 22 -2.78 -13.97 20.61
CA PRO A 22 -2.67 -14.53 19.27
C PRO A 22 -4.01 -14.49 18.53
N ARG A 23 -3.99 -14.07 17.26
CA ARG A 23 -5.19 -13.96 16.40
C ARG A 23 -5.17 -14.98 15.26
N THR A 24 -4.83 -16.23 15.56
CA THR A 24 -4.56 -17.30 14.57
C THR A 24 -5.66 -17.46 13.52
N ALA A 25 -6.92 -17.41 13.91
CA ALA A 25 -8.04 -17.51 12.96
C ALA A 25 -8.11 -16.35 11.97
N LEU A 26 -7.77 -15.12 12.39
CA LEU A 26 -7.71 -13.96 11.50
C LEU A 26 -6.49 -14.04 10.60
N ILE A 27 -5.34 -14.45 11.13
CA ILE A 27 -4.13 -14.68 10.33
C ILE A 27 -4.38 -15.71 9.22
N ALA A 28 -5.03 -16.84 9.54
CA ALA A 28 -5.40 -17.84 8.54
C ALA A 28 -6.29 -17.25 7.42
N ARG A 29 -7.28 -16.42 7.77
CA ARG A 29 -8.13 -15.73 6.78
C ARG A 29 -7.36 -14.72 5.92
N LEU A 30 -6.37 -14.03 6.49
CA LEU A 30 -5.50 -13.14 5.72
C LEU A 30 -4.63 -13.93 4.73
N ASN A 31 -4.14 -15.11 5.14
CA ASN A 31 -3.39 -16.00 4.24
C ASN A 31 -4.25 -16.53 3.08
N GLU A 32 -5.51 -16.90 3.34
CA GLU A 32 -6.46 -17.27 2.27
C GLU A 32 -6.66 -16.12 1.27
N GLY A 33 -6.70 -14.89 1.77
CA GLY A 33 -6.86 -13.67 0.98
C GLY A 33 -5.71 -13.37 0.01
N LEU A 34 -4.52 -13.94 0.21
CA LEU A 34 -3.37 -13.76 -0.69
C LEU A 34 -3.61 -14.24 -2.13
N SER A 35 -4.60 -15.12 -2.32
CA SER A 35 -5.03 -15.56 -3.66
C SER A 35 -5.69 -14.44 -4.47
N GLY A 36 -6.22 -13.42 -3.80
CA GLY A 36 -6.83 -12.25 -4.42
C GLY A 36 -5.86 -11.08 -4.59
N LYS A 37 -6.36 -10.03 -5.23
CA LYS A 37 -5.63 -8.76 -5.44
C LYS A 37 -5.54 -7.88 -4.19
N LEU A 38 -6.58 -7.91 -3.35
CA LEU A 38 -6.77 -7.00 -2.23
C LEU A 38 -7.19 -7.74 -0.97
N THR A 39 -6.49 -7.48 0.13
CA THR A 39 -6.95 -7.77 1.49
C THR A 39 -7.34 -6.46 2.19
N LEU A 40 -8.54 -6.39 2.75
CA LEU A 40 -9.03 -5.22 3.50
C LEU A 40 -9.37 -5.61 4.94
N ILE A 41 -8.73 -4.95 5.91
CA ILE A 41 -9.09 -5.01 7.32
C ILE A 41 -9.87 -3.74 7.68
N SER A 42 -11.20 -3.87 7.76
CA SER A 42 -12.12 -2.77 8.09
C SER A 42 -12.68 -2.97 9.50
N ALA A 43 -12.39 -2.05 10.42
CA ALA A 43 -12.90 -2.07 11.80
C ALA A 43 -12.67 -0.71 12.48
N PRO A 44 -13.48 -0.30 13.48
CA PRO A 44 -13.28 0.96 14.21
C PRO A 44 -11.89 1.10 14.88
N ALA A 45 -11.62 2.28 15.43
CA ALA A 45 -10.39 2.52 16.20
C ALA A 45 -10.32 1.58 17.42
N GLY A 46 -9.10 1.21 17.83
CA GLY A 46 -8.87 0.34 19.00
C GLY A 46 -9.02 -1.17 18.76
N PHE A 47 -9.46 -1.62 17.59
CA PHE A 47 -9.59 -3.06 17.28
C PHE A 47 -8.27 -3.77 16.92
N GLY A 48 -7.15 -3.05 16.88
CA GLY A 48 -5.82 -3.62 16.62
C GLY A 48 -5.60 -4.02 15.17
N LYS A 49 -6.13 -3.26 14.19
CA LYS A 49 -5.95 -3.51 12.74
C LYS A 49 -4.47 -3.47 12.34
N THR A 50 -3.79 -2.38 12.66
CA THR A 50 -2.34 -2.20 12.45
C THR A 50 -1.55 -3.32 13.11
N THR A 51 -1.89 -3.69 14.35
CA THR A 51 -1.23 -4.79 15.07
C THR A 51 -1.45 -6.14 14.40
N LEU A 52 -2.65 -6.42 13.90
CA LEU A 52 -2.96 -7.65 13.17
C LEU A 52 -2.24 -7.69 11.82
N MET A 53 -2.18 -6.56 11.10
CA MET A 53 -1.46 -6.46 9.83
C MET A 53 0.05 -6.67 10.04
N ALA A 54 0.65 -6.02 11.03
CA ALA A 54 2.06 -6.20 11.37
C ALA A 54 2.37 -7.63 11.84
N ASP A 55 1.48 -8.25 12.64
CA ASP A 55 1.60 -9.66 13.03
C ASP A 55 1.58 -10.59 11.82
N TRP A 56 0.64 -10.35 10.90
CA TRP A 56 0.52 -11.12 9.68
C TRP A 56 1.77 -11.02 8.81
N LEU A 57 2.28 -9.81 8.56
CA LEU A 57 3.49 -9.62 7.76
C LEU A 57 4.71 -10.33 8.34
N GLN A 58 4.88 -10.36 9.67
CA GLN A 58 5.99 -11.07 10.30
C GLN A 58 5.96 -12.59 10.11
N GLN A 59 4.77 -13.14 9.86
CA GLN A 59 4.57 -14.57 9.61
C GLN A 59 4.60 -14.92 8.11
N LEU A 60 4.65 -13.91 7.23
CA LEU A 60 4.74 -14.12 5.80
C LEU A 60 6.19 -14.35 5.36
N GLU A 61 6.41 -15.41 4.59
CA GLU A 61 7.68 -15.70 3.92
C GLU A 61 7.79 -14.94 2.58
N ARG A 62 7.45 -13.65 2.58
CA ARG A 62 7.48 -12.78 1.39
C ARG A 62 7.91 -11.35 1.76
N PRO A 63 8.64 -10.65 0.88
CA PRO A 63 8.92 -9.23 1.06
C PRO A 63 7.63 -8.42 1.23
N SER A 64 7.70 -7.40 2.08
CA SER A 64 6.59 -6.47 2.31
C SER A 64 7.07 -5.03 2.37
N ALA A 65 6.31 -4.14 1.74
CA ALA A 65 6.47 -2.70 1.84
C ALA A 65 5.33 -2.13 2.69
N TRP A 66 5.62 -1.16 3.54
CA TRP A 66 4.64 -0.54 4.43
C TRP A 66 4.55 0.94 4.17
N PHE A 67 3.34 1.49 4.23
CA PHE A 67 3.10 2.93 4.23
C PHE A 67 1.95 3.28 5.19
N SER A 68 2.30 3.90 6.32
CA SER A 68 1.33 4.49 7.25
C SER A 68 0.82 5.82 6.68
N LEU A 69 -0.45 5.88 6.31
CA LEU A 69 -1.05 7.08 5.75
C LEU A 69 -1.37 8.10 6.85
N ASP A 70 -1.30 9.39 6.51
CA ASP A 70 -1.81 10.49 7.30
C ASP A 70 -2.62 11.47 6.43
N GLU A 71 -3.26 12.46 7.06
CA GLU A 71 -4.06 13.49 6.37
C GLU A 71 -3.26 14.24 5.29
N GLY A 72 -1.93 14.30 5.41
CA GLY A 72 -1.05 14.95 4.45
C GLY A 72 -0.82 14.16 3.17
N ASP A 73 -1.24 12.90 3.09
CA ASP A 73 -1.06 12.04 1.91
C ASP A 73 -2.25 12.09 0.92
N ASN A 74 -3.14 13.07 1.09
CA ASN A 74 -4.22 13.40 0.15
C ASN A 74 -3.73 14.11 -1.13
N ASP A 75 -2.44 14.00 -1.46
CA ASP A 75 -1.80 14.53 -2.66
C ASP A 75 -1.24 13.36 -3.52
N PRO A 76 -1.65 13.21 -4.80
CA PRO A 76 -1.25 12.06 -5.62
C PRO A 76 0.27 11.96 -5.84
N VAL A 77 0.97 13.09 -5.97
CA VAL A 77 2.42 13.12 -6.18
C VAL A 77 3.13 12.61 -4.92
N ARG A 78 2.72 13.08 -3.75
CA ARG A 78 3.21 12.61 -2.46
C ARG A 78 2.91 11.13 -2.22
N LEU A 79 1.68 10.69 -2.48
CA LEU A 79 1.31 9.28 -2.34
C LEU A 79 2.20 8.40 -3.22
N CYS A 80 2.37 8.76 -4.51
CA CYS A 80 3.25 8.02 -5.42
C CYS A 80 4.70 8.01 -4.93
N ALA A 81 5.20 9.13 -4.39
CA ALA A 81 6.55 9.22 -3.85
C ALA A 81 6.76 8.28 -2.65
N TYR A 82 5.81 8.21 -1.72
CA TYR A 82 5.89 7.28 -0.58
C TYR A 82 5.72 5.82 -0.99
N VAL A 83 4.80 5.51 -1.92
CA VAL A 83 4.65 4.15 -2.45
C VAL A 83 5.95 3.70 -3.13
N LEU A 84 6.53 4.54 -3.99
CA LEU A 84 7.80 4.24 -4.63
C LEU A 84 8.92 4.04 -3.61
N ALA A 85 9.04 4.93 -2.63
CA ALA A 85 10.04 4.80 -1.56
C ALA A 85 9.86 3.53 -0.73
N ALA A 86 8.61 3.10 -0.48
CA ALA A 86 8.32 1.85 0.21
C ALA A 86 8.75 0.63 -0.62
N LEU A 87 8.46 0.64 -1.92
CA LEU A 87 8.85 -0.43 -2.86
C LEU A 87 10.35 -0.53 -3.06
N GLN A 88 11.07 0.60 -3.02
CA GLN A 88 12.54 0.63 -3.02
C GLN A 88 13.16 -0.05 -1.79
N GLY A 89 12.40 -0.23 -0.70
CA GLY A 89 12.80 -1.06 0.44
C GLY A 89 12.83 -2.57 0.11
N ILE A 90 12.11 -3.00 -0.92
CA ILE A 90 12.13 -4.38 -1.43
C ILE A 90 13.18 -4.52 -2.53
N GLU A 91 13.17 -3.61 -3.50
CA GLU A 91 14.06 -3.61 -4.67
C GLU A 91 14.66 -2.21 -4.86
N PRO A 92 15.87 -1.94 -4.35
CA PRO A 92 16.46 -0.59 -4.32
C PRO A 92 16.60 0.10 -5.69
N GLY A 93 16.60 -0.67 -6.78
CA GLY A 93 16.74 -0.16 -8.14
C GLY A 93 15.43 0.28 -8.81
N ILE A 94 14.27 0.05 -8.20
CA ILE A 94 12.98 0.21 -8.88
C ILE A 94 12.54 1.66 -9.04
N GLY A 95 11.83 1.92 -10.14
CA GLY A 95 11.13 3.17 -10.40
C GLY A 95 11.99 4.43 -10.43
N GLN A 96 13.25 4.30 -10.83
CA GLN A 96 14.15 5.43 -11.10
C GLN A 96 13.51 6.44 -12.07
N ARG A 97 12.76 5.94 -13.07
CA ARG A 97 12.03 6.78 -14.03
C ARG A 97 10.91 7.58 -13.34
N SER A 98 10.05 6.92 -12.56
CA SER A 98 8.99 7.60 -11.80
C SER A 98 9.57 8.58 -10.78
N GLN A 99 10.69 8.23 -10.13
CA GLN A 99 11.39 9.12 -9.22
C GLN A 99 11.86 10.41 -9.90
N ALA A 100 12.47 10.29 -11.09
CA ALA A 100 12.89 11.46 -11.86
C ALA A 100 11.70 12.35 -12.27
N MET A 101 10.55 11.76 -12.59
CA MET A 101 9.33 12.50 -12.91
C MET A 101 8.74 13.24 -11.70
N LEU A 102 8.76 12.62 -10.52
CA LEU A 102 8.31 13.23 -9.27
C LEU A 102 9.19 14.44 -8.88
N GLN A 103 10.48 14.39 -9.22
CA GLN A 103 11.42 15.46 -8.95
C GLN A 103 11.42 16.57 -10.02
N ALA A 104 10.68 16.39 -11.13
CA ALA A 104 10.63 17.37 -12.20
C ALA A 104 9.95 18.67 -11.74
N PRO A 105 10.36 19.85 -12.24
CA PRO A 105 9.75 21.13 -11.87
C PRO A 105 8.24 21.18 -12.09
N GLN A 106 7.79 20.47 -13.13
CA GLN A 106 6.40 20.27 -13.48
C GLN A 106 6.15 18.75 -13.57
N PRO A 107 5.48 18.15 -12.58
CA PRO A 107 5.19 16.73 -12.61
C PRO A 107 4.25 16.42 -13.80
N PRO A 108 4.36 15.22 -14.39
CA PRO A 108 3.46 14.82 -15.46
C PRO A 108 2.02 14.66 -14.94
N PRO A 109 1.03 14.57 -15.84
CA PRO A 109 -0.33 14.23 -15.46
C PRO A 109 -0.39 12.96 -14.61
N GLN A 110 -1.31 12.94 -13.65
CA GLN A 110 -1.45 11.84 -12.68
C GLN A 110 -1.53 10.46 -13.36
N GLU A 111 -2.33 10.32 -14.42
CA GLU A 111 -2.49 9.06 -15.16
C GLU A 111 -1.16 8.52 -15.71
N TYR A 112 -0.31 9.42 -16.22
CA TYR A 112 1.01 9.05 -16.74
C TYR A 112 1.94 8.57 -15.62
N LEU A 113 1.95 9.27 -14.48
CA LEU A 113 2.71 8.87 -13.31
C LEU A 113 2.25 7.51 -12.77
N LEU A 114 0.95 7.27 -12.67
CA LEU A 114 0.40 5.99 -12.24
C LEU A 114 0.74 4.86 -13.20
N THR A 115 0.69 5.12 -14.51
CA THR A 115 1.11 4.14 -15.53
C THR A 115 2.58 3.77 -15.37
N CYS A 116 3.46 4.76 -15.16
CA CYS A 116 4.87 4.50 -14.89
C CYS A 116 5.06 3.70 -13.60
N LEU A 117 4.36 4.07 -12.51
CA LEU A 117 4.43 3.34 -11.25
C LEU A 117 3.99 1.88 -11.40
N VAL A 118 2.91 1.60 -12.13
CA VAL A 118 2.45 0.23 -12.41
C VAL A 118 3.50 -0.55 -13.20
N ASN A 119 4.12 0.07 -14.20
CA ASN A 119 5.19 -0.56 -14.96
C ASN A 119 6.41 -0.86 -14.08
N ASP A 120 6.80 0.08 -13.22
CA ASP A 120 7.91 -0.12 -12.29
C ASP A 120 7.60 -1.30 -11.34
N VAL A 121 6.41 -1.34 -10.74
CA VAL A 121 5.92 -2.44 -9.89
C VAL A 121 5.99 -3.80 -10.62
N ALA A 122 5.72 -3.83 -11.93
CA ALA A 122 5.79 -5.04 -12.73
C ALA A 122 7.22 -5.58 -12.91
N GLU A 123 8.25 -4.75 -12.71
CA GLU A 123 9.66 -5.16 -12.77
C GLU A 123 10.11 -5.94 -11.52
N ILE A 124 9.36 -5.88 -10.42
CA ILE A 124 9.65 -6.72 -9.24
C ILE A 124 9.42 -8.18 -9.61
N GLY A 125 10.51 -8.95 -9.71
CA GLY A 125 10.47 -10.34 -10.17
C GLY A 125 9.99 -11.36 -9.13
N GLN A 126 9.69 -10.92 -7.91
CA GLN A 126 9.27 -11.78 -6.81
C GLN A 126 7.93 -11.34 -6.22
N PRO A 127 7.12 -12.25 -5.68
CA PRO A 127 5.89 -11.85 -5.03
C PRO A 127 6.09 -11.07 -3.73
N PHE A 128 5.27 -10.03 -3.52
CA PHE A 128 5.38 -9.14 -2.38
C PHE A 128 4.03 -8.56 -1.94
N VAL A 129 3.98 -7.98 -0.75
CA VAL A 129 2.81 -7.28 -0.21
C VAL A 129 3.12 -5.79 -0.09
N LEU A 130 2.24 -4.93 -0.60
CA LEU A 130 2.22 -3.51 -0.26
C LEU A 130 1.11 -3.26 0.75
N VAL A 131 1.45 -2.70 1.92
CA VAL A 131 0.48 -2.30 2.94
C VAL A 131 0.28 -0.80 2.92
N LEU A 132 -0.99 -0.37 2.83
CA LEU A 132 -1.38 1.00 3.17
C LEU A 132 -2.21 0.95 4.45
N ASP A 133 -1.61 1.42 5.55
CA ASP A 133 -2.22 1.45 6.87
C ASP A 133 -2.97 2.77 7.06
N ASP A 134 -4.10 2.72 7.78
CA ASP A 134 -4.94 3.88 8.10
C ASP A 134 -5.54 4.61 6.88
N TYR A 135 -5.96 3.86 5.87
CA TYR A 135 -6.54 4.38 4.62
C TYR A 135 -7.76 5.30 4.79
N HIS A 136 -8.50 5.17 5.89
CA HIS A 136 -9.60 6.09 6.24
C HIS A 136 -9.20 7.57 6.39
N LEU A 137 -7.91 7.90 6.48
CA LEU A 137 -7.41 9.28 6.49
C LEU A 137 -7.32 9.89 5.08
N ILE A 138 -7.54 9.08 4.05
CA ILE A 138 -7.59 9.52 2.66
C ILE A 138 -9.04 9.86 2.31
N GLU A 139 -9.24 11.10 1.89
CA GLU A 139 -10.51 11.69 1.48
C GLU A 139 -10.49 12.12 0.00
N ALA A 140 -9.30 12.34 -0.56
CA ALA A 140 -9.14 12.81 -1.94
C ALA A 140 -9.60 11.75 -2.95
N SER A 141 -10.61 12.08 -3.76
CA SER A 141 -11.13 11.20 -4.81
C SER A 141 -10.07 10.77 -5.81
N SER A 142 -9.14 11.67 -6.14
CA SER A 142 -8.00 11.38 -7.03
C SER A 142 -7.12 10.25 -6.52
N ILE A 143 -6.98 10.08 -5.20
CA ILE A 143 -6.24 8.97 -4.59
C ILE A 143 -7.05 7.68 -4.68
N HIS A 144 -8.36 7.72 -4.44
CA HIS A 144 -9.22 6.55 -4.58
C HIS A 144 -9.25 6.04 -6.04
N GLU A 145 -9.28 6.95 -7.00
CA GLU A 145 -9.14 6.67 -8.43
C GLU A 145 -7.76 6.07 -8.74
N ALA A 146 -6.69 6.61 -8.17
CA ALA A 146 -5.33 6.07 -8.33
C ALA A 146 -5.19 4.63 -7.80
N ILE A 147 -5.73 4.35 -6.61
CA ILE A 147 -5.71 3.01 -6.02
C ILE A 147 -6.60 2.04 -6.81
N THR A 148 -7.74 2.52 -7.32
CA THR A 148 -8.59 1.71 -8.21
C THR A 148 -7.87 1.35 -9.51
N PHE A 149 -7.19 2.33 -10.13
CA PHE A 149 -6.36 2.10 -11.31
C PHE A 149 -5.25 1.08 -11.04
N LEU A 150 -4.53 1.23 -9.92
CA LEU A 150 -3.53 0.26 -9.48
C LEU A 150 -4.14 -1.14 -9.33
N LEU A 151 -5.29 -1.30 -8.67
CA LEU A 151 -5.97 -2.59 -8.51
C LEU A 151 -6.40 -3.22 -9.85
N ASP A 152 -6.80 -2.40 -10.81
CA ASP A 152 -7.20 -2.89 -12.13
C ASP A 152 -6.00 -3.37 -12.96
N HIS A 153 -4.85 -2.71 -12.82
CA HIS A 153 -3.64 -2.98 -13.61
C HIS A 153 -2.49 -3.66 -12.86
N MET A 154 -2.66 -3.99 -11.58
CA MET A 154 -1.59 -4.57 -10.77
C MET A 154 -1.08 -5.90 -11.35
N PRO A 155 0.23 -6.13 -11.31
CA PRO A 155 0.82 -7.36 -11.80
C PRO A 155 0.59 -8.50 -10.78
N PRO A 156 0.59 -9.78 -11.20
CA PRO A 156 0.16 -10.91 -10.37
C PRO A 156 1.06 -11.20 -9.16
N GLN A 157 2.30 -10.70 -9.16
CA GLN A 157 3.22 -10.84 -8.03
C GLN A 157 2.91 -9.87 -6.88
N MET A 158 2.16 -8.79 -7.13
CA MET A 158 1.80 -7.82 -6.11
C MET A 158 0.54 -8.28 -5.37
N HIS A 159 0.50 -8.07 -4.06
CA HIS A 159 -0.74 -8.13 -3.27
C HIS A 159 -0.91 -6.81 -2.51
N LEU A 160 -2.07 -6.16 -2.62
CA LEU A 160 -2.38 -4.94 -1.87
C LEU A 160 -3.09 -5.31 -0.56
N ALA A 161 -2.62 -4.80 0.56
CA ALA A 161 -3.29 -4.94 1.85
C ALA A 161 -3.61 -3.56 2.45
N LEU A 162 -4.85 -3.38 2.90
CA LEU A 162 -5.36 -2.11 3.42
C LEU A 162 -5.88 -2.28 4.84
N THR A 163 -5.65 -1.29 5.69
CA THR A 163 -6.43 -1.12 6.92
C THR A 163 -7.26 0.15 6.85
N SER A 164 -8.48 0.10 7.40
CA SER A 164 -9.37 1.26 7.42
C SER A 164 -10.36 1.18 8.57
N ARG A 165 -10.90 2.34 9.00
CA ARG A 165 -11.96 2.40 10.03
C ARG A 165 -13.35 2.05 9.50
N ALA A 166 -13.55 2.23 8.21
CA ALA A 166 -14.75 1.91 7.47
C ALA A 166 -14.36 1.42 6.08
N ASP A 167 -15.29 0.83 5.34
CA ASP A 167 -15.02 0.40 3.98
C ASP A 167 -14.66 1.62 3.12
N PRO A 168 -13.47 1.64 2.49
CA PRO A 168 -13.05 2.77 1.69
C PRO A 168 -13.91 2.86 0.41
N PRO A 169 -13.97 4.03 -0.24
CA PRO A 169 -14.72 4.25 -1.49
C PRO A 169 -14.00 3.64 -2.70
N LEU A 170 -13.67 2.34 -2.60
CA LEU A 170 -13.08 1.51 -3.63
C LEU A 170 -14.13 0.51 -4.13
N PRO A 171 -14.03 0.00 -5.37
CA PRO A 171 -14.98 -0.96 -5.93
C PRO A 171 -14.81 -2.38 -5.35
N ILE A 172 -14.85 -2.53 -4.02
CA ILE A 172 -14.56 -3.77 -3.27
C ILE A 172 -15.50 -4.91 -3.71
N ALA A 173 -16.77 -4.61 -3.97
CA ALA A 173 -17.75 -5.60 -4.42
C ALA A 173 -17.33 -6.29 -5.72
N ARG A 174 -16.70 -5.56 -6.65
CA ARG A 174 -16.18 -6.11 -7.91
C ARG A 174 -15.00 -7.05 -7.69
N LEU A 175 -14.23 -6.83 -6.63
CA LEU A 175 -13.01 -7.58 -6.32
C LEU A 175 -13.27 -8.87 -5.53
N ARG A 176 -14.47 -9.03 -4.95
CA ARG A 176 -14.86 -10.24 -4.18
C ARG A 176 -15.29 -11.43 -5.05
N GLY A 177 -15.60 -11.20 -6.33
CA GLY A 177 -16.15 -12.22 -7.24
C GLY A 177 -15.18 -12.71 -8.32
N ARG A 178 -13.88 -12.42 -8.19
CA ARG A 178 -12.82 -12.84 -9.11
C ARG A 178 -11.79 -13.66 -8.34
#